data_AF-A0A2K5JJE6-F1
#
_entry.id   AF-A0A2K5JJE6-F1
#
_cell.length_a   1.000
_cell.length_b   1.000
_cell.length_c   1.000
_cell.angle_alpha   90.00
_cell.angle_beta   90.00
_cell.angle_gamma   90.00
#
_symmetry.space_group_name_H-M   'P 1'
#
loop_
_entity.id
_entity.type
_entity.pdbx_description
1 polymer ?
#
loop_
_entity_poly.entity_id
_entity_poly.type
_entity_poly.pdbx_seq_one_letter_code
_entity_poly.pdbx_strand_id
1 'polypeptide(L)' 'LSLTPEQWRFRRSYSCQVTHEGSTVEKTVDPAECS' A
#
# COMPACT_ATOMS: atom_id res chain seq x y z
N LEU A 1 -1.74 -5.61 -7.18
CA LEU A 1 -1.03 -6.21 -6.02
C LEU A 1 -2.00 -7.18 -5.36
N SER A 2 -1.64 -8.46 -5.29
CA SER A 2 -2.45 -9.48 -4.61
C SER A 2 -1.60 -10.12 -3.54
N LEU A 3 -2.09 -10.16 -2.30
CA LEU A 3 -1.35 -10.62 -1.13
C LEU A 3 -2.17 -11.67 -0.39
N THR A 4 -1.50 -12.64 0.22
CA THR A 4 -2.14 -13.46 1.25
C THR A 4 -2.33 -12.64 2.53
N PRO A 5 -3.28 -13.02 3.41
CA PRO A 5 -3.48 -12.31 4.68
C PRO A 5 -2.22 -12.25 5.55
N GLU A 6 -1.40 -13.30 5.54
CA GLU A 6 -0.13 -13.36 6.28
C GLU A 6 0.89 -12.38 5.71
N GLN A 7 1.00 -12.30 4.37
CA GLN A 7 1.88 -11.34 3.72
C GLN A 7 1.49 -9.90 4.09
N TRP A 8 0.19 -9.57 4.01
CA TRP A 8 -0.34 -8.26 4.40
C TRP A 8 0.01 -7.90 5.85
N ARG A 9 -0.24 -8.80 6.80
CA ARG A 9 -0.01 -8.56 8.24
C ARG A 9 1.47 -8.48 8.63
N PHE A 10 2.36 -9.12 7.86
CA PHE A 10 3.79 -9.16 8.18
C PHE A 10 4.50 -7.83 7.88
N ARG A 11 4.01 -7.05 6.92
CA ARG A 11 4.56 -5.74 6.59
C ARG A 11 3.86 -4.64 7.38
N ARG A 12 4.60 -3.59 7.69
CA ARG A 12 4.05 -2.39 8.35
C ARG A 12 3.25 -1.53 7.39
N SER A 13 3.65 -1.43 6.13
CA SER A 13 2.90 -0.62 5.18
C SER A 13 3.11 -1.06 3.74
N TYR A 14 2.18 -0.62 2.90
CA TYR A 14 2.21 -0.77 1.46
C TYR A 14 1.92 0.57 0.81
N SER A 15 2.74 0.96 -0.16
CA SER A 15 2.47 2.13 -0.99
C SER A 15 2.11 1.73 -2.42
N CYS A 16 1.22 2.52 -3.01
CA CYS A 16 0.90 2.48 -4.43
C CYS A 16 1.23 3.85 -5.02
N GLN A 17 2.11 3.85 -6.02
CA GLN A 17 2.51 5.03 -6.74
C GLN A 17 1.83 5.02 -8.11
N VAL A 18 1.15 6.12 -8.43
CA VAL A 18 0.48 6.34 -9.71
C VAL A 18 1.11 7.56 -10.35
N THR A 19 1.62 7.38 -11.57
CA THR A 19 2.11 8.47 -12.40
C THR A 19 1.10 8.75 -13.52
N HIS A 20 0.65 9.99 -13.62
CA HIS A 20 -0.29 10.46 -14.64
C HIS A 20 0.14 11.86 -15.11
N GLU A 21 0.31 12.03 -16.43
CA GLU A 21 0.72 13.31 -17.04
C GLU A 21 1.97 13.94 -16.39
N GLY A 22 2.98 13.11 -16.10
CA GLY A 22 4.24 13.56 -15.48
C GLY A 22 4.13 13.88 -13.98
N SER A 23 2.93 13.89 -13.40
CA SER A 23 2.72 14.00 -11.96
C SER A 23 2.69 12.63 -11.32
N THR A 24 3.22 12.52 -10.10
CA THR A 24 3.23 11.28 -9.35
C THR A 24 2.53 11.47 -8.02
N VAL A 25 1.60 10.57 -7.71
CA VAL A 25 0.92 10.51 -6.43
C VAL A 25 1.24 9.17 -5.79
N GLU A 26 1.68 9.19 -4.53
CA GLU A 26 1.84 8.00 -3.70
C GLU A 26 0.74 7.94 -2.64
N LYS A 27 0.20 6.75 -2.42
CA LYS A 27 -0.73 6.45 -1.32
C LYS A 27 -0.21 5.27 -0.53
N THR A 28 -0.17 5.44 0.79
CA THR A 28 0.34 4.43 1.73
C THR A 28 -0.78 3.96 2.64
N VAL A 29 -0.83 2.66 2.90
CA VAL A 29 -1.77 2.00 3.80
C VAL A 29 -0.99 1.15 4.80
N ASP A 30 -1.46 1.12 6.04
CA ASP A 30 -0.87 0.37 7.16
C ASP A 30 -1.89 -0.66 7.66
N PRO A 31 -1.52 -1.95 7.84
CA PRO A 31 -2.43 -2.96 8.38
C PRO A 31 -2.98 -2.65 9.77
N ALA A 32 -2.29 -1.86 10.60
CA ALA A 32 -2.71 -1.52 11.95
C ALA A 32 -3.90 -0.54 11.99
N GLU A 33 -4.09 0.26 10.93
CA GLU A 33 -5.20 1.22 10.83
C GLU A 33 -6.56 0.54 10.53
N CYS A 34 -6.54 -0.77 10.29
CA CYS A 34 -7.74 -1.59 10.08
C CYS A 34 -8.18 -2.19 11.43
N SER A 35 -8.68 -1.34 12.34
CA SER A 35 -9.19 -1.69 13.68
C SER A 35 -10.71 -1.88 13.70
#